data_AF-A0A925CT18-F1
#
_entry.id   AF-A0A925CT18-F1
#
_cell.length_a   1.000
_cell.length_b   1.000
_cell.length_c   1.000
_cell.angle_alpha   90.00
_cell.angle_beta   90.00
_cell.angle_gamma   90.00
#
_symmetry.space_group_name_H-M   'P 1'
#
loop_
_entity.id
_entity.type
_entity.pdbx_description
1 polymer ?
#
loop_
_entity_poly.entity_id
_entity_poly.type
_entity_poly.pdbx_seq_one_letter_code
_entity_poly.pdbx_strand_id
1 'polypeptide(L)'
;MALFNFINRVSSAGSLREALDQSALRHKQIADRVANATLVNKDGFALPPGGTAAAAVSGERGPVDTEQEMAALANEQLYFETAATRLKGTYDSIRRALQDK
;
A
#
# COMPACT_ATOMS: atom_id res chain seq x y z
N MET A 1 -23.14 -28.23 -1.14
CA MET A 1 -24.01 -27.23 -1.82
C MET A 1 -24.40 -26.04 -0.92
N ALA A 2 -23.60 -25.67 0.10
CA ALA A 2 -23.95 -24.56 1.01
C ALA A 2 -23.17 -23.25 0.73
N LEU A 3 -21.98 -23.35 0.12
CA LEU A 3 -21.09 -22.20 -0.10
C LEU A 3 -21.63 -21.21 -1.13
N PHE A 4 -22.22 -21.71 -2.23
CA PHE A 4 -22.80 -20.87 -3.29
C PHE A 4 -24.03 -20.08 -2.84
N ASN A 5 -24.82 -20.63 -1.90
CA ASN A 5 -25.99 -19.93 -1.33
C ASN A 5 -25.63 -18.85 -0.31
N PHE A 6 -24.47 -18.96 0.36
CA PHE A 6 -24.00 -17.94 1.30
C PHE A 6 -23.46 -16.70 0.56
N ILE A 7 -22.71 -16.93 -0.52
CA ILE A 7 -22.21 -15.86 -1.40
C ILE A 7 -23.40 -15.04 -1.90
N ASN A 8 -24.43 -15.68 -2.47
CA ASN A 8 -25.57 -14.95 -3.04
C ASN A 8 -26.44 -14.16 -2.02
N ARG A 9 -26.37 -14.48 -0.71
CA ARG A 9 -27.11 -13.77 0.35
C ARG A 9 -26.37 -12.57 0.94
N VAL A 10 -25.04 -12.57 0.93
CA VAL A 10 -24.22 -11.57 1.66
C VAL A 10 -23.32 -10.76 0.74
N SER A 11 -22.95 -11.29 -0.43
CA SER A 11 -22.14 -10.61 -1.44
C SER A 11 -22.63 -11.01 -2.83
N SER A 12 -23.31 -10.11 -3.54
CA SER A 12 -23.77 -10.43 -4.89
C SER A 12 -22.59 -10.92 -5.73
N ALA A 13 -22.79 -11.98 -6.51
CA ALA A 13 -21.71 -12.55 -7.34
C ALA A 13 -21.13 -11.48 -8.31
N GLY A 14 -21.94 -10.48 -8.67
CA GLY A 14 -21.50 -9.29 -9.41
C GLY A 14 -20.56 -8.40 -8.60
N SER A 15 -20.88 -8.05 -7.35
CA SER A 15 -20.03 -7.21 -6.51
C SER A 15 -18.70 -7.89 -6.16
N LEU A 16 -18.71 -9.22 -6.02
CA LEU A 16 -17.48 -9.98 -5.79
C LEU A 16 -16.56 -9.97 -7.02
N ARG A 17 -17.15 -10.11 -8.21
CA ARG A 17 -16.40 -10.04 -9.48
C ARG A 17 -15.85 -8.64 -9.70
N GLU A 18 -16.63 -7.60 -9.49
CA GLU A 18 -16.16 -6.21 -9.57
C GLU A 18 -15.05 -5.91 -8.55
N ALA A 19 -15.17 -6.40 -7.32
CA ALA A 19 -14.13 -6.25 -6.31
C ALA A 19 -12.84 -6.99 -6.70
N LEU A 20 -12.95 -8.17 -7.31
CA LEU A 20 -11.80 -8.93 -7.84
C LEU A 20 -11.15 -8.24 -9.03
N ASP A 21 -11.94 -7.72 -9.97
CA ASP A 21 -11.46 -6.96 -11.13
C ASP A 21 -10.76 -5.66 -10.67
N GLN A 22 -11.33 -4.94 -9.71
CA GLN A 22 -10.70 -3.78 -9.07
C GLN A 22 -9.41 -4.14 -8.34
N SER A 23 -9.38 -5.28 -7.64
CA SER A 23 -8.17 -5.77 -6.98
C SER A 23 -7.08 -6.08 -8.02
N ALA A 24 -7.39 -6.79 -9.09
CA ALA A 24 -6.45 -7.10 -10.16
C ALA A 24 -5.86 -5.84 -10.82
N LEU A 25 -6.68 -4.80 -11.04
CA LEU A 25 -6.21 -3.51 -11.55
C LEU A 25 -5.26 -2.81 -10.58
N ARG A 26 -5.58 -2.80 -9.28
CA ARG A 26 -4.70 -2.23 -8.25
C ARG A 26 -3.37 -2.97 -8.18
N HIS A 27 -3.37 -4.30 -8.27
CA HIS A 27 -2.14 -5.10 -8.26
C HIS A 27 -1.24 -4.78 -9.46
N LYS A 28 -1.80 -4.61 -10.66
CA LYS A 28 -1.01 -4.18 -11.84
C LYS A 28 -0.41 -2.79 -11.64
N GLN A 29 -1.20 -1.83 -11.17
CA GLN A 29 -0.72 -0.48 -10.89
C GLN A 29 0.41 -0.46 -9.85
N ILE A 30 0.30 -1.28 -8.81
CA ILE A 30 1.35 -1.41 -7.79
C ILE A 30 2.60 -2.06 -8.39
N ALA A 31 2.45 -3.13 -9.17
CA ALA A 31 3.58 -3.78 -9.84
C ALA A 31 4.30 -2.83 -10.80
N ASP A 32 3.56 -2.03 -11.57
CA ASP A 32 4.11 -1.00 -12.44
C ASP A 32 4.85 0.08 -11.62
N ARG A 33 4.30 0.51 -10.48
CA ARG A 33 4.96 1.46 -9.59
C ARG A 33 6.25 0.90 -8.97
N VAL A 34 6.24 -0.36 -8.56
CA VAL A 34 7.43 -1.03 -7.98
C VAL A 34 8.51 -1.22 -9.04
N ALA A 35 8.14 -1.63 -10.25
CA ALA A 35 9.08 -1.76 -11.37
C ALA A 35 9.73 -0.40 -11.69
N ASN A 36 8.93 0.66 -11.74
CA ASN A 36 9.43 2.01 -12.02
C ASN A 36 10.15 2.66 -10.83
N ALA A 37 9.90 2.24 -9.58
CA ALA A 37 10.57 2.79 -8.40
C ALA A 37 12.08 2.52 -8.36
N THR A 38 12.56 1.53 -9.11
CA THR A 38 14.00 1.25 -9.24
C THR A 38 14.70 2.10 -10.31
N LEU A 39 13.94 2.82 -11.16
CA LEU A 39 14.49 3.75 -12.12
C LEU A 39 14.68 5.12 -11.45
N VAL A 40 15.95 5.50 -11.26
CA VAL A 40 16.46 6.72 -10.60
C VAL A 40 15.89 8.06 -11.15
N ASN A 41 15.04 8.03 -12.18
CA ASN A 41 14.56 9.22 -12.87
C ASN A 41 13.06 9.18 -13.26
N LYS A 42 12.25 8.35 -12.59
CA LYS A 42 10.81 8.26 -12.88
C LYS A 42 10.01 8.05 -11.60
N ASP A 43 9.42 9.13 -11.08
CA ASP A 43 8.42 9.20 -10.01
C ASP A 43 8.22 7.89 -9.21
N GLY A 44 9.27 7.50 -8.48
CA GLY A 44 9.25 6.30 -7.66
C GLY A 44 8.30 6.50 -6.49
N PHE A 45 7.41 5.53 -6.27
CA PHE A 45 6.39 5.50 -5.21
C PHE A 45 5.42 6.71 -5.10
N ALA A 46 5.62 7.78 -5.86
CA ALA A 46 4.77 8.97 -5.78
C ALA A 46 3.35 8.65 -6.29
N LEU A 47 2.37 8.85 -5.41
CA LEU A 47 0.96 8.80 -5.79
C LEU A 47 0.70 9.99 -6.74
N PRO A 48 0.08 9.80 -7.91
CA PRO A 48 -0.23 10.92 -8.80
C PRO A 48 -1.20 11.85 -8.06
N PRO A 49 -0.82 13.11 -7.76
CA PRO A 49 -1.78 14.06 -7.27
C PRO A 49 -2.72 14.34 -8.45
N GLY A 50 -4.03 14.36 -8.19
CA GLY A 50 -4.97 14.89 -9.16
C GLY A 50 -4.65 16.37 -9.41
N GLY A 51 -3.84 16.65 -10.43
CA GLY A 51 -3.45 18.02 -10.80
C GLY A 51 -2.06 18.11 -11.44
N THR A 52 -2.04 18.33 -12.76
CA THR A 52 -0.95 18.90 -13.59
C THR A 52 0.44 18.27 -13.50
N ALA A 53 0.64 17.22 -14.30
CA ALA A 53 1.89 16.50 -14.53
C ALA A 53 2.88 17.21 -15.49
N ALA A 54 3.33 18.43 -15.18
CA ALA A 54 4.23 19.16 -16.10
C ALA A 54 5.36 19.98 -15.47
N ALA A 55 5.85 19.64 -14.27
CA ALA A 55 6.94 20.42 -13.65
C ALA A 55 8.05 19.62 -12.95
N ALA A 56 8.12 18.29 -13.08
CA ALA A 56 9.13 17.49 -12.37
C ALA A 56 10.20 16.83 -13.28
N VAL A 57 10.28 17.25 -14.55
CA VAL A 57 11.36 16.82 -15.47
C VAL A 57 12.42 17.91 -15.55
N SER A 58 13.24 18.03 -14.50
CA SER A 58 14.49 18.78 -14.57
C SER A 58 15.51 18.04 -13.71
N GLY A 59 16.42 17.33 -14.38
CA GLY A 59 17.52 16.57 -13.78
C GLY A 59 18.62 17.46 -13.22
N GLU A 60 18.28 18.31 -12.25
CA GLU A 60 19.22 18.92 -11.33
C GLU A 60 18.82 18.44 -9.93
N ARG A 61 19.69 17.65 -9.28
CA ARG A 61 19.62 17.49 -7.82
C ARG A 61 20.02 18.85 -7.25
N GLY A 62 19.05 19.76 -7.20
CA GLY A 62 19.15 21.04 -6.53
C GLY A 62 19.52 20.85 -5.05
N PRO A 63 19.81 21.93 -4.33
CA PRO A 63 20.20 21.86 -2.93
C PRO A 63 19.23 20.97 -2.16
N VAL A 64 19.75 19.92 -1.53
CA VAL A 64 18.97 18.95 -0.76
C VAL A 64 18.18 19.72 0.29
N ASP A 65 16.85 19.73 0.14
CA ASP A 65 15.96 20.32 1.14
C ASP A 65 15.97 19.42 2.37
N THR A 66 16.84 19.77 3.32
CA THR A 66 17.05 19.00 4.54
C THR A 66 15.77 18.88 5.36
N GLU A 67 14.87 19.85 5.28
CA GLU A 67 13.60 19.80 6.00
C GLU A 67 12.69 18.71 5.41
N GLN A 68 12.65 18.60 4.08
CA GLN A 68 11.89 17.57 3.39
C GLN A 68 12.43 16.16 3.66
N GLU A 69 13.76 15.98 3.64
CA GLU A 69 14.41 14.71 3.95
C GLU A 69 14.22 14.31 5.43
N MET A 70 14.28 15.27 6.36
CA MET A 70 14.00 15.01 7.78
C MET A 70 12.53 14.63 8.01
N ALA A 71 11.59 15.26 7.30
CA ALA A 71 10.17 14.89 7.36
C ALA A 71 9.91 13.49 6.78
N ALA A 72 10.58 13.13 5.67
CA ALA A 72 10.52 11.79 5.10
C ALA A 72 11.07 10.74 6.08
N LEU A 73 12.22 11.00 6.69
CA LEU A 73 12.83 10.11 7.69
C LEU A 73 11.93 9.92 8.93
N ALA A 74 11.33 10.99 9.44
CA ALA A 74 10.41 10.91 10.57
C ALA A 74 9.18 10.06 10.23
N ASN A 75 8.66 10.18 9.02
CA ASN A 75 7.51 9.40 8.55
C ASN A 75 7.88 7.91 8.42
N GLU A 76 9.07 7.59 7.89
CA GLU A 76 9.56 6.21 7.84
C GLU A 76 9.65 5.60 9.24
N GLN A 77 10.22 6.32 10.20
CA GLN A 77 10.31 5.86 11.59
C GLN A 77 8.93 5.55 12.19
N LEU A 78 7.94 6.42 11.94
CA LEU A 78 6.57 6.22 12.40
C LEU A 78 5.94 4.96 11.78
N TYR A 79 6.17 4.71 10.49
CA TYR A 79 5.70 3.50 9.82
C TYR A 79 6.33 2.22 10.39
N PHE A 80 7.64 2.24 10.68
CA PHE A 80 8.31 1.09 11.29
C PHE A 80 7.79 0.80 12.68
N GLU A 81 7.59 1.82 13.52
CA GLU A 81 7.10 1.64 14.88
C GLU A 81 5.65 1.11 14.90
N THR A 82 4.78 1.66 14.05
CA THR A 82 3.40 1.18 13.94
C THR A 82 3.32 -0.24 13.39
N ALA A 83 4.15 -0.58 12.39
CA ALA A 83 4.25 -1.94 11.87
C ALA A 83 4.71 -2.93 12.95
N ALA A 84 5.76 -2.59 13.71
CA ALA A 84 6.29 -3.42 14.79
C ALA A 84 5.26 -3.64 15.90
N THR A 85 4.57 -2.57 16.33
CA THR A 85 3.55 -2.64 17.38
C THR A 85 2.37 -3.49 16.96
N ARG A 86 1.92 -3.33 15.70
CA ARG A 86 0.84 -4.14 15.13
C ARG A 86 1.24 -5.61 15.05
N LEU A 87 2.45 -5.90 14.57
CA LEU A 87 2.97 -7.27 14.49
C LEU A 87 3.01 -7.93 15.87
N LYS A 88 3.55 -7.24 16.87
CA LYS A 88 3.57 -7.71 18.26
C LYS A 88 2.16 -8.03 18.77
N GLY A 89 1.21 -7.11 18.61
CA GLY A 89 -0.18 -7.33 19.02
C GLY A 89 -0.83 -8.54 18.33
N THR A 90 -0.56 -8.74 17.04
CA THR A 90 -1.04 -9.93 16.32
C THR A 90 -0.43 -11.23 16.86
N TYR A 91 0.87 -11.25 17.16
CA TYR A 91 1.53 -12.41 17.77
C TYR A 91 0.98 -12.72 19.16
N ASP A 92 0.79 -11.70 20.00
CA ASP A 92 0.21 -11.87 21.33
C ASP A 92 -1.22 -12.41 21.25
N SER A 93 -2.01 -11.94 20.28
CA SER A 93 -3.36 -12.45 20.03
C SER A 93 -3.36 -13.92 19.60
N ILE A 94 -2.47 -14.30 18.66
CA ILE A 94 -2.35 -15.69 18.20
C ILE A 94 -1.88 -16.58 19.36
N ARG A 95 -0.89 -16.12 20.14
CA ARG A 95 -0.38 -16.85 21.30
C ARG A 95 -1.48 -17.11 22.33
N ARG A 96 -2.29 -16.10 22.66
CA ARG A 96 -3.42 -16.28 23.59
C ARG A 96 -4.44 -17.29 23.04
N ALA A 97 -4.81 -17.18 21.76
CA ALA A 97 -5.75 -18.12 21.14
C ALA A 97 -5.24 -19.58 21.10
N LEU A 98 -3.93 -19.79 21.12
CA LEU A 98 -3.31 -21.12 21.24
C LEU A 98 -3.25 -21.63 22.69
N GLN A 99 -3.12 -20.74 23.68
CA GLN A 99 -3.05 -21.11 25.10
C GLN A 99 -4.42 -21.37 25.73
N ASP A 100 -5.49 -20.78 25.20
CA ASP A 100 -6.88 -20.97 25.64
C ASP A 100 -7.51 -22.28 25.15
N LYS A 101 -6.73 -23.13 24.45
CA LYS A 101 -7.09 -24.47 24.00
C LYS A 101 -6.37 -25.54 24.81
#